data_AF-A0A956CFX5-F1
#
_entry.id   AF-A0A956CFX5-F1
#
_cell.length_a   1.000
_cell.length_b   1.000
_cell.length_c   1.000
_cell.angle_alpha   90.00
_cell.angle_beta   90.00
_cell.angle_gamma   90.00
#
_symmetry.space_group_name_H-M   'P 1'
#
loop_
_entity.id
_entity.type
_entity.pdbx_description
1 polymer ?
#
loop_
_entity_poly.entity_id
_entity_poly.type
_entity_poly.pdbx_seq_one_letter_code
_entity_poly.pdbx_strand_id
1 'polypeptide(L)'
;MALSATASGADGGEAVYGWCLWLFPGVWVEAEFHTVWRSSDDELIDVTPKVGGEKAIMFVIDPTRPPSTRQSTCLLGLGVDG
;
A
#
# COMPACT_ATOMS: atom_id res chain seq x y z
N MET A 1 -7.48 -3.16 -5.69
CA MET A 1 -8.33 -3.52 -4.53
C MET A 1 -8.07 -2.47 -3.45
N ALA A 2 -9.10 -2.06 -2.71
CA ALA A 2 -8.98 -1.04 -1.65
C ALA A 2 -8.89 -1.73 -0.28
N LEU A 3 -7.96 -1.30 0.59
CA LEU A 3 -7.69 -1.95 1.88
C LEU A 3 -8.27 -1.17 3.06
N SER A 4 -8.70 -1.84 4.14
CA SER A 4 -9.30 -1.21 5.35
C SER A 4 -8.32 -1.20 6.55
N ALA A 5 -8.64 -0.47 7.62
CA ALA A 5 -7.68 -0.01 8.64
C ALA A 5 -7.76 -0.69 10.03
N THR A 6 -7.88 -2.02 10.14
CA THR A 6 -7.97 -2.69 11.45
C THR A 6 -7.39 -4.10 11.46
N ALA A 7 -6.19 -4.29 12.01
CA ALA A 7 -5.66 -5.60 12.41
C ALA A 7 -4.96 -5.46 13.76
N SER A 8 -5.13 -6.44 14.64
CA SER A 8 -4.40 -6.53 15.90
C SER A 8 -3.36 -7.65 15.80
N GLY A 9 -2.16 -7.46 16.37
CA GLY A 9 -1.05 -8.42 16.27
C GLY A 9 -1.32 -9.80 16.91
N ALA A 10 -2.49 -10.00 17.51
CA ALA A 10 -2.90 -11.24 18.19
C ALA A 10 -3.74 -12.18 17.28
N ASP A 11 -4.21 -11.71 16.13
CA ASP A 11 -5.26 -12.40 15.35
C ASP A 11 -4.72 -13.55 14.46
N GLY A 12 -3.40 -13.78 14.44
CA GLY A 12 -2.77 -14.61 13.42
C GLY A 12 -2.85 -13.96 12.03
N GLY A 13 -1.91 -14.30 11.15
CA GLY A 13 -1.82 -13.70 9.82
C GLY A 13 -0.38 -13.52 9.34
N GLU A 14 -0.24 -12.90 8.17
CA GLU A 14 1.05 -12.72 7.50
C GLU A 14 1.24 -11.31 6.94
N ALA A 15 2.50 -10.88 6.87
CA ALA A 15 2.86 -9.65 6.17
C ALA A 15 2.82 -9.88 4.66
N VAL A 16 2.10 -9.00 3.94
CA VAL A 16 2.04 -8.99 2.49
C VAL A 16 2.69 -7.72 1.97
N TYR A 17 3.61 -7.90 1.03
CA TYR A 17 4.42 -6.82 0.46
C TYR A 17 3.91 -6.39 -0.91
N GLY A 18 4.05 -5.11 -1.21
CA GLY A 18 3.56 -4.55 -2.45
C GLY A 18 3.72 -3.04 -2.52
N TRP A 19 2.84 -2.41 -3.27
CA TRP A 19 2.89 -1.00 -3.59
C TRP A 19 1.59 -0.32 -3.22
N CYS A 20 1.66 0.72 -2.39
CA CYS A 20 0.59 1.68 -2.20
C CYS A 20 0.66 2.72 -3.33
N LEU A 21 -0.46 2.98 -3.98
CA LEU A 21 -0.56 3.92 -5.08
C LEU A 21 -1.29 5.18 -4.64
N TRP A 22 -0.61 6.32 -4.69
CA TRP A 22 -1.18 7.64 -4.42
C TRP A 22 -1.46 8.37 -5.74
N LEU A 23 -2.71 8.80 -5.90
CA LEU A 23 -3.14 9.53 -7.09
C LEU A 23 -3.18 11.02 -6.79
N PHE A 24 -2.47 11.80 -7.60
CA PHE A 24 -2.62 13.24 -7.68
C PHE A 24 -3.25 13.56 -9.04
N PRO A 25 -4.59 13.72 -9.12
CA PRO A 25 -5.28 13.86 -10.39
C PRO A 25 -4.69 14.98 -11.26
N GLY A 26 -4.35 14.65 -12.50
CA GLY A 26 -3.78 15.60 -13.46
C GLY A 26 -2.30 15.95 -13.23
N VAL A 27 -1.61 15.29 -12.28
CA VAL A 27 -0.20 15.57 -11.97
C VAL A 27 0.66 14.31 -12.12
N TRP A 28 0.47 13.32 -11.24
CA TRP A 28 1.26 12.09 -11.26
C TRP A 28 0.62 10.98 -10.44
N VAL A 29 1.22 9.79 -10.52
CA VAL A 29 0.97 8.68 -9.59
C VAL A 29 2.26 8.38 -8.84
N GLU A 30 2.15 8.22 -7.53
CA GLU A 30 3.27 7.79 -6.70
C GLU A 30 3.04 6.33 -6.29
N ALA A 31 4.10 5.52 -6.43
CA ALA A 31 4.12 4.15 -5.92
C ALA A 31 5.08 4.08 -4.73
N GLU A 32 4.54 3.82 -3.55
CA GLU A 32 5.28 3.67 -2.32
C GLU A 32 5.33 2.19 -1.94
N PHE A 33 6.54 1.64 -1.75
CA PHE A 33 6.65 0.26 -1.29
C PHE A 33 6.09 0.13 0.12
N HIS A 34 5.05 -0.68 0.26
CA HIS A 34 4.21 -0.74 1.45
C HIS A 34 3.98 -2.17 1.91
N THR A 35 3.74 -2.35 3.21
CA THR A 35 3.43 -3.64 3.81
C THR A 35 2.05 -3.59 4.44
N VAL A 36 1.23 -4.60 4.15
CA VAL A 36 -0.10 -4.77 4.75
C VAL A 36 -0.17 -6.11 5.48
N TRP A 37 -1.16 -6.24 6.35
CA TRP A 37 -1.44 -7.48 7.06
C TRP A 37 -2.51 -8.28 6.31
N ARG A 38 -2.30 -9.58 6.15
CA ARG A 38 -3.33 -10.51 5.69
C ARG A 38 -3.84 -11.30 6.89
N SER A 39 -5.12 -11.16 7.19
CA SER A 39 -5.76 -11.91 8.27
C SER A 39 -5.92 -13.40 7.91
N SER A 40 -6.29 -14.21 8.89
CA SER A 40 -6.68 -15.61 8.69
C SER A 40 -7.87 -15.79 7.75
N ASP A 41 -8.74 -14.77 7.63
CA ASP A 41 -9.91 -14.74 6.73
C ASP A 41 -9.56 -14.21 5.33
N ASP A 42 -8.27 -14.11 4.98
CA ASP A 42 -7.75 -13.61 3.71
C ASP A 42 -7.98 -12.11 3.45
N GLU A 43 -8.39 -11.34 4.47
CA GLU A 43 -8.62 -9.91 4.35
C GLU A 43 -7.29 -9.14 4.42
N LEU A 44 -7.12 -8.21 3.49
CA LEU A 44 -5.96 -7.33 3.43
C LEU A 44 -6.23 -6.02 4.18
N ILE A 45 -5.37 -5.75 5.15
CA ILE A 45 -5.55 -4.70 6.14
C ILE A 45 -4.31 -3.81 6.17
N ASP A 46 -4.51 -2.51 5.98
CA ASP A 46 -3.44 -1.54 6.19
C ASP A 46 -3.43 -1.10 7.65
N VAL A 47 -2.42 -1.56 8.40
CA VAL A 47 -2.24 -1.23 9.81
C VAL A 47 -1.62 0.15 10.03
N THR A 48 -1.18 0.83 8.97
CA THR A 48 -0.51 2.13 9.05
C THR A 48 -1.53 3.24 9.32
N PRO A 49 -1.42 3.99 10.43
CA PRO A 49 -2.31 5.11 10.70
C PRO A 49 -2.30 6.12 9.56
N LYS A 50 -3.48 6.47 9.04
CA LYS A 50 -3.64 7.45 7.96
C LYS A 50 -3.91 8.83 8.53
N VAL A 51 -2.89 9.69 8.45
CA VAL A 51 -2.97 11.07 8.97
C VAL A 51 -3.94 11.93 8.16
N GLY A 52 -4.14 11.62 6.87
CA GLY A 52 -5.07 12.33 5.98
C GLY A 52 -6.54 11.91 6.12
N GLY A 53 -6.84 10.95 7.00
CA GLY A 53 -8.19 10.42 7.18
C GLY A 53 -8.65 9.48 6.08
N GLU A 54 -7.74 9.00 5.23
CA GLU A 54 -8.01 7.99 4.22
C GLU A 54 -8.55 6.72 4.89
N LYS A 55 -9.72 6.27 4.42
CA LYS A 55 -10.34 5.01 4.91
C LYS A 55 -9.80 3.78 4.19
N ALA A 56 -9.16 3.99 3.04
CA ALA A 56 -8.56 2.93 2.26
C ALA A 56 -7.44 3.41 1.35
N ILE A 57 -6.54 2.50 1.03
CA ILE A 57 -5.48 2.71 0.03
C ILE A 57 -5.66 1.80 -1.18
N MET A 58 -5.13 2.24 -2.33
CA MET A 58 -5.00 1.39 -3.50
C MET A 58 -3.69 0.61 -3.39
N PHE A 59 -3.79 -0.72 -3.30
CA PHE A 59 -2.63 -1.60 -3.09
C PHE A 59 -2.48 -2.63 -4.21
N VAL A 60 -1.23 -2.85 -4.63
CA VAL A 60 -0.84 -3.88 -5.60
C VAL A 60 0.19 -4.80 -4.94
N ILE A 61 -0.15 -6.08 -4.77
CA ILE A 61 0.76 -7.08 -4.21
C ILE A 61 1.93 -7.30 -5.17
N ASP A 62 3.14 -7.35 -4.62
CA ASP A 62 4.36 -7.69 -5.34
C ASP A 62 5.06 -8.86 -4.64
N PRO A 63 4.81 -10.11 -5.07
CA PRO A 63 5.38 -11.30 -4.42
C PRO A 63 6.87 -11.48 -4.71
N THR A 64 7.44 -10.70 -5.63
CA THR A 64 8.81 -10.90 -6.12
C THR A 64 9.84 -10.10 -5.35
N ARG A 65 9.41 -9.15 -4.51
CA ARG A 65 10.30 -8.20 -3.85
C ARG A 65 10.49 -8.53 -2.37
N PRO A 66 11.73 -8.87 -1.92
CA PRO A 66 11.98 -9.23 -0.54
C PRO A 66 11.95 -8.01 0.41
N PRO A 67 11.62 -8.22 1.70
CA PRO A 67 11.48 -7.15 2.70
C PRO A 67 12.74 -6.35 3.01
N SER A 68 13.93 -6.84 2.60
CA SER A 68 15.20 -6.14 2.78
C SER A 68 15.44 -5.00 1.78
N THR A 69 14.51 -4.76 0.85
CA THR A 69 14.64 -3.70 -0.13
C THR A 69 14.24 -2.36 0.49
N ARG A 70 15.19 -1.42 0.62
CA ARG A 70 14.93 -0.06 1.12
C ARG A 70 13.73 0.56 0.39
N GLN A 71 12.85 1.21 1.17
CA GLN A 71 11.70 1.99 0.73
C GLN A 71 12.10 2.82 -0.51
N SER A 72 11.72 2.32 -1.68
CA SER A 72 11.98 3.00 -2.95
C SER A 72 10.65 3.57 -3.37
N THR A 73 10.38 4.81 -3.00
CA THR A 73 9.27 5.57 -3.59
C THR A 73 9.60 5.81 -5.06
N CYS A 74 8.70 5.40 -5.95
CA CYS A 74 8.78 5.73 -7.37
C CYS A 74 7.71 6.77 -7.68
N LEU A 75 8.14 7.99 -7.97
CA LEU A 75 7.27 9.03 -8.52
C LEU A 75 7.17 8.81 -10.03
N LEU A 76 6.03 8.31 -10.50
CA LEU A 76 5.73 8.21 -11.92
C LEU A 76 5.08 9.52 -12.35
N GLY A 77 5.90 10.48 -12.79
CA GLY A 77 5.41 11.67 -13.48
C GLY A 77 4.74 11.25 -14.78
N LEU A 78 3.41 11.21 -14.81
CA LEU A 78 2.68 11.18 -16.06
C LEU A 78 2.82 12.59 -16.64
N GLY A 79 3.76 12.76 -17.58
CA GLY A 79 3.94 14.02 -18.29
C GLY A 79 2.60 14.46 -18.88
N VAL A 80 2.00 15.50 -18.28
CA VAL A 80 1.00 16.31 -18.96
C VAL A 80 1.76 17.19 -19.93
N ASP A 81 2.01 16.67 -21.13
CA ASP A 81 2.31 17.55 -22.26
C ASP A 81 1.08 18.46 -22.43
N GLY A 82 1.34 19.77 -22.35
CA GLY A 82 0.35 20.84 -22.16
C GLY A 82 -0.50 21.21 -23.37
#